data_AF-A0A1F5RIS2-F1
#
_entry.id   AF-A0A1F5RIS2-F1
#
_cell.length_a   1.000
_cell.length_b   1.000
_cell.length_c   1.000
_cell.angle_alpha   90.00
_cell.angle_beta   90.00
_cell.angle_gamma   90.00
#
_symmetry.space_group_name_H-M   'P 1'
#
loop_
_entity.id
_entity.type
_entity.pdbx_description
1 polymer ?
#
loop_
_entity_poly.entity_id
_entity_poly.type
_entity_poly.pdbx_seq_one_letter_code
_entity_poly.pdbx_strand_id
1 'polypeptide(L)' 'MDVRPLRTDAKMLGVTFQNSSYSRENTRVLVESLLAHRNVRSILFNDTQIKGVTHWAGHDNHLHVNMHQ' A
#
# COMPACT_ATOMS: atom_id res chain seq x y z
N MET A 1 1.50 10.99 2.48
CA MET A 1 2.78 10.39 2.87
C MET A 1 2.96 9.07 2.17
N ASP A 2 4.20 8.63 1.96
CA ASP A 2 4.48 7.35 1.28
C ASP A 2 4.89 6.26 2.27
N VAL A 3 4.31 5.08 2.11
CA VAL A 3 4.61 3.90 2.91
C VAL A 3 5.02 2.75 1.98
N ARG A 4 6.09 2.01 2.32
CA ARG A 4 6.50 0.85 1.51
C ARG A 4 5.48 -0.30 1.66
N PRO A 5 5.15 -1.02 0.57
CA PRO A 5 4.43 -2.27 0.68
C PRO A 5 5.29 -3.30 1.41
N LEU A 6 4.62 -4.28 2.02
CA LEU A 6 5.27 -5.24 2.89
C LEU A 6 5.79 -6.43 2.10
N ARG A 7 6.92 -6.95 2.56
CA ARG A 7 7.55 -8.16 2.01
C ARG A 7 7.19 -9.39 2.82
N THR A 8 7.23 -10.55 2.18
CA THR A 8 7.06 -11.86 2.84
C THR A 8 8.25 -12.23 3.73
N ASP A 9 9.43 -11.66 3.45
CA ASP A 9 10.70 -11.98 4.11
C ASP A 9 11.13 -10.96 5.18
N ALA A 10 10.28 -9.97 5.49
CA ALA A 10 10.52 -8.89 6.45
C ALA A 10 11.82 -8.08 6.25
N LYS A 11 12.49 -8.20 5.09
CA LYS A 11 13.70 -7.42 4.81
C LYS A 11 13.36 -5.95 4.55
N MET A 12 14.26 -5.06 4.94
CA MET A 12 14.12 -3.61 4.72
C MET A 12 14.51 -3.16 3.30
N LEU A 13 14.08 -3.92 2.29
CA LEU A 13 14.35 -3.67 0.87
C LEU A 13 13.11 -3.16 0.15
N GLY A 14 13.30 -2.51 -1.00
CA GLY A 14 12.19 -2.14 -1.88
C GLY A 14 11.47 -3.37 -2.46
N VAL A 15 10.20 -3.21 -2.81
CA VAL A 15 9.41 -4.25 -3.49
C VAL A 15 8.32 -3.58 -4.34
N THR A 16 8.01 -4.17 -5.49
CA THR A 16 6.81 -3.83 -6.28
C THR A 16 5.72 -4.87 -6.04
N PHE A 17 4.44 -4.55 -6.26
CA PHE A 17 3.35 -5.49 -6.01
C PHE A 17 3.37 -6.75 -6.91
N GLN A 18 4.11 -6.72 -8.03
CA GLN A 18 4.28 -7.86 -8.92
C GLN A 18 5.47 -8.77 -8.52
N ASN A 19 6.27 -8.37 -7.53
CA ASN A 19 7.43 -9.14 -7.11
C ASN A 19 7.03 -10.38 -6.29
N SER A 20 7.75 -11.49 -6.43
CA SER A 20 7.48 -12.72 -5.65
C SER A 20 7.68 -12.56 -4.14
N SER A 21 8.49 -11.59 -3.72
CA SER A 21 8.72 -11.26 -2.31
C SER A 21 7.67 -10.29 -1.75
N TYR A 22 6.71 -9.80 -2.54
CA TYR A 22 5.64 -8.93 -2.08
C TYR A 22 4.59 -9.72 -1.29
N SER A 23 4.25 -9.23 -0.09
CA SER A 23 3.17 -9.78 0.70
C SER A 23 1.91 -8.95 0.48
N ARG A 24 1.04 -9.42 -0.42
CA ARG A 24 -0.29 -8.84 -0.63
C ARG A 24 -1.10 -8.85 0.66
N GLU A 25 -1.06 -9.96 1.40
CA GLU A 25 -1.85 -10.11 2.62
C GLU A 25 -1.45 -9.11 3.71
N ASN A 26 -0.15 -8.95 3.98
CA ASN A 26 0.31 -7.97 4.97
C ASN A 26 0.04 -6.54 4.50
N THR A 27 0.20 -6.27 3.20
CA THR A 27 -0.08 -4.94 2.62
C THR A 27 -1.57 -4.62 2.67
N ARG A 28 -2.45 -5.61 2.49
CA ARG A 28 -3.90 -5.48 2.68
C ARG A 28 -4.25 -5.07 4.11
N VAL A 29 -3.68 -5.76 5.11
CA VAL A 29 -3.88 -5.42 6.53
C VAL A 29 -3.40 -4.00 6.83
N LEU A 30 -2.26 -3.58 6.28
CA LEU A 30 -1.76 -2.21 6.40
C LEU A 30 -2.73 -1.20 5.79
N VAL A 31 -3.24 -1.44 4.57
CA VAL A 31 -4.22 -0.58 3.89
C VAL A 31 -5.49 -0.44 4.71
N GLU A 32 -6.04 -1.55 5.19
CA GLU A 32 -7.25 -1.55 6.02
C GLU A 32 -7.04 -0.79 7.34
N SER A 33 -5.87 -0.95 7.96
CA SER A 33 -5.52 -0.22 9.19
C SER A 33 -5.42 1.29 8.95
N LEU A 34 -4.85 1.71 7.82
CA LEU A 34 -4.78 3.11 7.44
C LEU A 34 -6.17 3.68 7.14
N LEU A 35 -6.99 2.98 6.36
CA LEU A 35 -8.34 3.42 6.01
C LEU A 35 -9.30 3.47 7.21
N ALA A 36 -9.04 2.70 8.26
CA ALA A 36 -9.79 2.80 9.51
C ALA A 36 -9.56 4.14 10.25
N HIS A 37 -8.47 4.85 9.94
CA HIS A 37 -8.18 6.13 10.54
C HIS A 37 -8.96 7.25 9.84
N ARG A 38 -9.86 7.93 10.58
CA ARG A 38 -10.74 9.01 10.08
C ARG A 38 -10.06 10.16 9.32
N ASN A 39 -8.76 10.35 9.53
CA ASN A 39 -7.99 11.40 8.86
C ASN A 39 -7.39 10.96 7.51
N VAL A 40 -7.46 9.67 7.15
CA VAL A 40 -7.03 9.17 5.84
C VAL A 40 -8.15 9.40 4.84
N ARG A 41 -7.86 10.19 3.81
CA ARG A 41 -8.78 10.54 2.72
C ARG A 41 -8.77 9.49 1.61
N SER A 42 -7.59 9.05 1.19
CA SER A 42 -7.43 8.05 0.13
C SER A 42 -6.04 7.43 0.16
N ILE A 43 -5.90 6.29 -0.51
CA ILE A 43 -4.61 5.61 -0.70
C ILE A 43 -4.43 5.33 -2.19
N LEU A 44 -3.33 5.79 -2.79
CA LEU A 44 -2.94 5.41 -4.14
C LEU A 44 -1.99 4.21 -4.10
N PHE A 45 -2.35 3.13 -4.79
CA PHE A 45 -1.55 1.92 -4.91
C PHE A 45 -2.07 1.03 -6.06
N ASN A 46 -1.18 0.35 -6.77
CA ASN A 46 -1.54 -0.32 -8.04
C ASN A 46 -1.95 -1.80 -7.90
N ASP A 47 -1.83 -2.40 -6.72
CA ASP A 47 -2.40 -3.73 -6.46
C ASP A 47 -3.91 -3.65 -6.28
N THR A 48 -4.66 -3.62 -7.39
CA THR A 48 -6.14 -3.48 -7.40
C THR A 48 -6.89 -4.67 -6.80
N GLN A 49 -6.18 -5.75 -6.41
CA GLN A 49 -6.76 -6.82 -5.60
C GLN A 49 -7.01 -6.39 -4.15
N ILE A 50 -6.30 -5.36 -3.66
CA ILE A 50 -6.57 -4.76 -2.35
C ILE A 50 -7.71 -3.76 -2.50
N LYS A 51 -8.79 -3.95 -1.73
CA LYS A 51 -9.94 -3.03 -1.75
C LYS A 51 -9.57 -1.69 -1.09
N GLY A 52 -10.15 -0.61 -1.59
CA GLY A 52 -10.00 0.73 -1.01
C GLY A 52 -8.78 1.53 -1.49
N VAL A 53 -7.91 0.94 -2.31
CA VAL A 53 -6.84 1.69 -3.00
C VAL A 53 -7.33 2.20 -4.36
N THR A 54 -6.72 3.29 -4.82
CA THR A 54 -6.94 3.84 -6.16
C THR A 54 -5.68 3.67 -6.99
N HIS A 55 -5.80 3.06 -8.17
CA HIS A 55 -4.68 2.94 -9.10
C HIS A 55 -4.22 4.33 -9.58
N TRP A 56 -2.90 4.56 -9.60
CA TRP A 56 -2.27 5.74 -10.18
C TRP A 56 -0.88 5.40 -10.73
N ALA A 57 -0.56 5.89 -11.93
CA ALA A 57 0.72 5.60 -12.57
C ALA A 57 1.91 5.89 -11.64
N GLY A 58 2.83 4.93 -11.51
CA GLY A 58 4.02 5.04 -10.65
C GLY A 58 3.87 4.52 -9.21
N HIS A 59 2.71 4.01 -8.80
CA HIS A 59 2.45 3.53 -7.43
C HIS A 59 2.54 2.00 -7.28
N ASP A 60 3.52 1.39 -7.96
CA ASP A 60 3.73 -0.06 -7.90
C ASP A 60 4.52 -0.49 -6.65
N ASN A 61 5.30 0.43 -6.06
CA ASN A 61 6.28 0.16 -5.01
C ASN A 61 6.10 0.97 -3.71
N HIS A 62 5.02 1.75 -3.60
CA HIS A 62 4.68 2.52 -2.41
C HIS A 62 3.18 2.83 -2.39
N LEU A 63 2.64 2.95 -1.19
CA LEU A 63 1.29 3.44 -0.92
C LEU A 63 1.36 4.93 -0.65
N HIS A 64 0.73 5.74 -1.49
CA HIS A 64 0.61 7.18 -1.23
C HIS A 64 -0.67 7.46 -0.45
N VAL A 65 -0.52 7.75 0.84
CA VAL A 65 -1.61 8.02 1.78
C VAL A 65 -1.91 9.52 1.79
N ASN A 66 -3.08 9.89 1.30
CA ASN A 66 -3.60 11.25 1.39
C ASN A 66 -4.37 11.42 2.69
N MET A 67 -4.10 12.51 3.42
CA MET A 67 -4.82 12.87 4.64
C MET A 67 -5.81 14.01 4.35
N HIS A 68 -6.82 14.18 5.19
CA HIS A 68 -7.57 15.44 5.23
C HIS A 68 -6.62 16.57 5.71
N GLN A 69 -6.78 17.76 5.14
CA GLN A 69 -6.06 18.97 5.54
C GLN A 69 -6.70 19.60 6.78
#